data_AF-A0A288W2K5-F1
#
_entry.id   AF-A0A288W2K5-F1
#
_cell.length_a   1.000
_cell.length_b   1.000
_cell.length_c   1.000
_cell.angle_alpha   90.00
_cell.angle_beta   90.00
_cell.angle_gamma   90.00
#
_symmetry.space_group_name_H-M   'P 1'
#
loop_
_entity.id
_entity.type
_entity.pdbx_description
1 polymer ?
#
loop_
_entity_poly.entity_id
_entity_poly.type
_entity_poly.pdbx_seq_one_letter_code
_entity_poly.pdbx_strand_id
1 'polypeptide(L)' 'MPRHYEIDSAWRASIKREPNGRQTVTTEAFVSQLALINFTGVSPSKSVD' A
#
# COMPACT_ATOMS: atom_id res chain seq x y z
N MET A 1 -4.32 11.61 -8.89
CA MET A 1 -3.86 11.92 -7.52
C MET A 1 -4.56 10.97 -6.57
N PRO A 2 -3.81 10.26 -5.70
CA PRO A 2 -4.40 9.32 -4.73
C PRO A 2 -5.31 10.04 -3.73
N ARG A 3 -6.37 9.36 -3.30
CA ARG A 3 -7.24 9.78 -2.19
C ARG A 3 -6.54 9.54 -0.85
N HIS A 4 -6.97 10.24 0.20
CA HIS A 4 -6.38 10.07 1.54
C HIS A 4 -6.40 8.62 2.04
N TYR A 5 -7.51 7.90 1.83
CA TYR A 5 -7.61 6.49 2.23
C TYR A 5 -6.65 5.56 1.45
N GLU A 6 -6.27 5.95 0.23
CA GLU A 6 -5.31 5.23 -0.61
C GLU A 6 -3.89 5.47 -0.10
N ILE A 7 -3.58 6.71 0.28
CA ILE A 7 -2.31 7.07 0.92
C ILE A 7 -2.13 6.29 2.23
N ASP A 8 -3.16 6.26 3.08
CA ASP A 8 -3.12 5.52 4.35
C ASP A 8 -2.95 4.01 4.15
N SER A 9 -3.60 3.47 3.12
CA SER A 9 -3.49 2.04 2.77
C SER A 9 -2.07 1.71 2.27
N ALA A 10 -1.51 2.53 1.37
CA ALA A 10 -0.14 2.37 0.89
C ALA A 10 0.89 2.50 2.02
N TRP A 11 0.68 3.44 2.94
CA TRP A 11 1.54 3.61 4.12
C TRP A 11 1.56 2.34 4.97
N ARG A 12 0.39 1.81 5.35
CA ARG A 12 0.29 0.59 6.16
C ARG A 12 0.90 -0.62 5.46
N ALA A 13 0.68 -0.76 4.15
CA ALA A 13 1.23 -1.84 3.34
C ALA A 13 2.76 -1.75 3.20
N SER A 14 3.34 -0.55 3.32
CA SER A 14 4.80 -0.34 3.23
C SER A 14 5.56 -0.59 4.53
N ILE A 15 4.87 -0.88 5.63
CA ILE A 15 5.50 -1.16 6.93
C ILE A 15 6.21 -2.51 6.88
N LYS A 16 7.54 -2.48 7.00
CA LYS A 16 8.35 -3.67 7.23
C LYS A 16 8.62 -3.85 8.72
N ARG A 17 8.32 -5.04 9.24
CA ARG A 17 8.68 -5.44 10.61
C ARG A 17 10.04 -6.15 10.59
N GLU A 18 10.99 -5.60 11.33
CA GLU A 18 12.31 -6.20 11.52
C GLU A 18 12.29 -7.21 12.68
N PRO A 19 13.24 -8.18 12.72
CA PRO A 19 13.27 -9.20 13.78
C PRO A 19 13.36 -8.65 15.21
N ASN A 20 13.87 -7.43 15.38
CA ASN A 20 13.96 -6.73 16.66
C ASN A 20 12.65 -6.00 17.06
N GLY A 21 11.57 -6.13 16.27
CA GLY A 21 10.29 -5.47 16.50
C GLY A 21 10.21 -4.03 15.98
N ARG A 22 11.30 -3.48 15.41
CA ARG A 22 11.27 -2.18 14.75
C ARG A 22 10.36 -2.23 13.52
N GLN A 23 9.57 -1.18 13.37
CA GLN A 23 8.78 -0.94 12.18
C GLN A 23 9.45 0.17 11.36
N THR A 24 9.74 -0.14 10.10
CA THR A 24 10.40 0.77 9.17
C THR A 24 9.56 0.90 7.91
N VAL A 25 9.43 2.13 7.42
CA VAL A 25 8.92 2.43 6.08
C VAL A 25 10.05 3.10 5.31
N THR A 26 10.32 2.65 4.10
CA THR A 26 11.22 3.35 3.18
C THR A 26 10.41 4.12 2.16
N THR A 27 10.95 5.24 1.69
CA THR A 27 10.31 6.04 0.63
C THR A 27 10.07 5.19 -0.62
N GLU A 28 11.03 4.34 -1.00
CA GLU A 28 10.91 3.43 -2.14
C GLU A 28 9.75 2.44 -1.97
N ALA A 29 9.62 1.80 -0.80
CA ALA A 29 8.52 0.87 -0.53
C ALA A 29 7.16 1.59 -0.54
N PHE A 30 7.09 2.78 0.06
CA PHE A 30 5.87 3.58 0.08
C PHE A 30 5.45 4.02 -1.34
N VAL A 31 6.37 4.54 -2.15
CA VAL A 31 6.10 4.94 -3.54
C VAL A 31 5.69 3.73 -4.39
N SER A 32 6.32 2.57 -4.18
CA SER A 32 5.95 1.33 -4.88
C SER A 32 4.52 0.91 -4.54
N GLN A 33 4.13 0.94 -3.26
CA GLN A 33 2.75 0.64 -2.83
C GLN A 33 1.74 1.67 -3.36
N LEU A 34 2.10 2.94 -3.37
CA LEU A 34 1.24 4.01 -3.90
C LEU A 34 1.04 3.89 -5.43
N ALA A 35 2.05 3.42 -6.16
CA ALA A 35 1.96 3.17 -7.60
C ALA A 35 0.95 2.06 -7.93
N LEU A 36 0.84 1.01 -7.10
CA LEU A 36 -0.13 -0.07 -7.30
C LEU A 36 -1.59 0.43 -7.26
N ILE A 37 -1.87 1.45 -6.45
CA ILE A 37 -3.23 2.01 -6.33
C ILE A 37 -3.62 2.80 -7.58
N ASN A 38 -2.67 3.53 -8.18
CA ASN A 38 -2.95 4.30 -9.40
C ASN A 38 -3.22 3.41 -10.64
N PHE A 39 -2.87 2.13 -10.62
CA PHE A 39 -3.08 1.22 -11.76
C PHE A 39 -4.40 0.44 -11.74
N THR A 40 -5.22 0.58 -10.70
CA THR A 40 -6.51 -0.13 -10.59
C THR A 40 -7.69 0.83 -10.65
N GLY A 41 -7.87 1.46 -11.81
CA GLY A 41 -9.21 1.89 -12.25
C GLY A 41 -10.17 0.71 -12.48
N VAL A 42 -9.70 -0.52 -12.25
CA VAL A 42 -10.50 -1.74 -12.22
C VAL A 42 -10.36 -2.32 -10.81
N SER A 43 -11.40 -2.12 -9.99
CA SER A 43 -11.65 -2.97 -8.84
C SER A 43 -11.64 -4.42 -9.33
N PRO A 44 -10.81 -5.33 -8.80
CA PRO A 44 -11.05 -6.75 -9.03
C PRO A 44 -12.41 -7.02 -8.39
N SER A 45 -13.41 -7.26 -9.25
CA SER A 45 -14.72 -7.76 -8.84
C SER A 45 -14.47 -8.87 -7.85
N LYS A 46 -14.95 -8.69 -6.61
CA LYS A 46 -14.95 -9.79 -5.65
C LYS A 46 -15.70 -10.94 -6.32
N SER A 47 -14.98 -12.00 -6.66
CA SER A 47 -15.60 -13.29 -6.91
C SER A 47 -16.37 -13.63 -5.64
N VAL A 48 -17.68 -13.66 -5.77
CA VAL A 48 -18.58 -14.27 -4.80
C VAL A 48 -18.64 -15.74 -5.23
N ASP A 49 -18.15 -16.63 -4.38
CA ASP A 49 -18.43 -18.06 -4.46
C ASP A 49 -19.93 -18.33 -4.23
#